data_AF-A0A2V6HVZ0-F1
#
_entry.id   AF-A0A2V6HVZ0-F1
#
_cell.length_a   1.000
_cell.length_b   1.000
_cell.length_c   1.000
_cell.angle_alpha   90.00
_cell.angle_beta   90.00
_cell.angle_gamma   90.00
#
_symmetry.space_group_name_H-M   'P 1'
#
loop_
_entity.id
_entity.type
_entity.pdbx_description
1 polymer ?
#
loop_
_entity_poly.entity_id
_entity_poly.type
_entity_poly.pdbx_seq_one_letter_code
_entity_poly.pdbx_strand_id
1 'polypeptide(L)'
;MNTEEVAKKVIELVRKQAWHEAVDTLYDKDIVSVEARTMDGSSPETKGKDGVRGKVDWWLENMQVHSFKANGPFVAHDRFVVQY
;
A
#
# COMPACT_ATOMS: atom_id res chain seq x y z
N MET A 1 5.15 7.38 -16.00
CA MET A 1 4.80 5.96 -15.99
C MET A 1 3.34 5.84 -16.37
N ASN A 2 2.97 4.86 -17.20
CA ASN A 2 1.58 4.49 -17.43
C ASN A 2 1.06 3.59 -16.27
N THR A 3 -0.24 3.29 -16.25
CA THR A 3 -0.86 2.48 -15.18
C THR A 3 -0.20 1.12 -15.00
N GLU A 4 0.16 0.44 -16.10
CA GLU A 4 0.77 -0.88 -16.06
C GLU A 4 2.19 -0.86 -15.48
N GLU A 5 2.97 0.15 -15.83
CA GLU A 5 4.32 0.38 -15.28
C GLU A 5 4.27 0.65 -13.77
N VAL A 6 3.34 1.52 -13.33
CA VAL A 6 3.12 1.79 -11.90
C VAL A 6 2.70 0.51 -11.17
N ALA A 7 1.74 -0.24 -11.71
CA ALA A 7 1.23 -1.46 -11.10
C ALA A 7 2.32 -2.54 -10.95
N LYS A 8 3.16 -2.72 -11.98
CA LYS A 8 4.31 -3.64 -11.93
C LYS A 8 5.33 -3.19 -10.89
N LYS A 9 5.59 -1.88 -10.79
CA LYS A 9 6.52 -1.34 -9.79
C LYS A 9 5.99 -1.51 -8.36
N VAL A 10 4.69 -1.30 -8.12
CA VAL A 10 4.07 -1.57 -6.81
C VAL A 10 4.26 -3.04 -6.43
N ILE A 11 3.93 -3.98 -7.32
CA ILE A 11 4.09 -5.42 -7.05
C ILE A 11 5.55 -5.78 -6.74
N GLU A 12 6.51 -5.20 -7.47
CA GLU A 12 7.95 -5.42 -7.22
C GLU A 12 8.33 -5.02 -5.79
N LEU A 13 7.95 -3.80 -5.37
CA LEU A 13 8.29 -3.27 -4.04
C LEU A 13 7.56 -4.03 -2.92
N VAL A 14 6.28 -4.32 -3.12
CA VAL A 14 5.45 -5.12 -2.23
C VAL A 14 6.06 -6.51 -1.97
N ARG A 15 6.52 -7.22 -3.01
CA ARG A 15 7.15 -8.55 -2.85
C ARG A 15 8.48 -8.48 -2.10
N LYS A 16 9.19 -7.36 -2.22
CA LYS A 16 10.40 -7.07 -1.45
C LYS A 16 10.11 -6.57 -0.04
N GLN A 17 8.84 -6.35 0.32
CA GLN A 17 8.42 -5.70 1.56
C GLN A 17 9.07 -4.30 1.72
N ALA A 18 9.32 -3.62 0.60
CA ALA A 18 9.92 -2.29 0.55
C ALA A 18 8.84 -1.21 0.72
N TRP A 19 8.12 -1.24 1.86
CA TRP A 19 6.93 -0.43 2.11
C TRP A 19 7.20 1.07 2.06
N HIS A 20 8.28 1.53 2.71
CA HIS A 20 8.67 2.94 2.68
C HIS A 20 9.01 3.40 1.27
N GLU A 21 9.76 2.59 0.51
CA GLU A 21 10.10 2.94 -0.88
C GLU A 21 8.84 3.09 -1.72
N ALA A 22 7.85 2.20 -1.56
CA ALA A 22 6.58 2.30 -2.27
C ALA A 22 5.83 3.60 -1.93
N VAL A 23 5.71 3.94 -0.64
CA VAL A 23 5.09 5.19 -0.20
C VAL A 23 5.86 6.40 -0.75
N ASP A 24 7.19 6.42 -0.60
CA ASP A 24 8.02 7.56 -0.96
C ASP A 24 8.05 7.83 -2.46
N THR A 25 8.09 6.78 -3.28
CA THR A 25 8.30 6.91 -4.73
C THR A 25 7.02 6.89 -5.56
N LEU A 26 5.96 6.20 -5.10
CA LEU A 26 4.76 5.96 -5.92
C LEU A 26 3.52 6.70 -5.42
N TYR A 27 3.47 7.09 -4.14
CA TYR A 27 2.24 7.61 -3.55
C TYR A 27 2.22 9.14 -3.55
N ASP A 28 1.07 9.69 -3.95
CA ASP A 28 0.80 11.13 -3.96
C ASP A 28 0.80 11.71 -2.54
N LYS A 29 1.11 13.01 -2.42
CA LYS A 29 1.09 13.74 -1.14
C LYS A 29 -0.29 13.67 -0.45
N ASP A 30 -1.37 13.62 -1.24
CA ASP A 30 -2.75 13.63 -0.78
C ASP A 30 -3.38 12.21 -0.75
N ILE A 31 -2.56 11.15 -0.70
CA ILE A 31 -3.07 9.77 -0.69
C ILE A 31 -4.12 9.53 0.40
N VAL A 32 -5.14 8.72 0.06
CA VAL A 32 -6.12 8.19 1.01
C VAL A 32 -5.99 6.66 1.06
N SER A 33 -5.62 6.14 2.24
CA SER A 33 -5.63 4.70 2.53
C SER A 33 -6.90 4.37 3.30
N VAL A 34 -7.69 3.40 2.81
CA VAL A 34 -8.98 3.02 3.40
C VAL A 34 -8.95 1.54 3.77
N GLU A 35 -9.11 1.24 5.05
CA GLU A 35 -9.22 -0.14 5.54
C GLU A 35 -10.64 -0.69 5.44
N ALA A 36 -10.76 -2.00 5.26
CA ALA A 36 -12.08 -2.66 5.20
C ALA A 36 -12.84 -2.61 6.55
N ARG A 37 -12.11 -2.51 7.67
CA ARG A 37 -12.66 -2.43 9.02
C ARG A 37 -11.72 -1.67 9.95
N THR A 38 -12.30 -1.02 10.97
CA THR A 38 -11.57 -0.54 12.15
C THR A 38 -11.96 -1.40 13.35
N MET A 39 -11.06 -1.52 14.33
CA MET A 39 -11.30 -2.34 15.53
C MET A 39 -12.06 -1.56 16.62
N ASP A 40 -11.92 -0.24 16.63
CA ASP A 40 -12.40 0.69 17.66
C ASP A 40 -13.58 1.55 17.20
N GLY A 41 -14.08 1.33 15.98
CA GLY A 41 -15.15 2.14 15.38
C GLY A 41 -14.71 3.53 14.91
N SER A 42 -13.40 3.81 14.90
CA SER A 42 -12.84 5.02 14.28
C SER A 42 -12.98 4.98 12.75
N SER A 43 -12.67 6.11 12.10
CA SER A 43 -12.65 6.21 10.64
C SER A 43 -11.65 5.22 10.03
N PRO A 44 -12.02 4.45 8.99
CA PRO A 44 -11.09 3.58 8.28
C PRO A 44 -10.10 4.35 7.39
N GLU A 45 -10.30 5.66 7.22
CA GLU A 45 -9.50 6.50 6.35
C GLU A 45 -8.27 7.07 7.05
N THR A 46 -7.10 6.86 6.45
CA THR A 46 -5.87 7.60 6.75
C THR A 46 -5.54 8.48 5.55
N LYS A 47 -5.34 9.78 5.78
CA LYS A 47 -5.09 10.77 4.73
C LYS A 47 -3.69 11.34 4.81
N GLY A 48 -3.14 11.67 3.65
CA GLY A 48 -1.83 12.28 3.51
C GLY A 48 -0.70 11.26 3.59
N LYS A 49 0.38 11.57 2.87
CA LYS A 49 1.56 10.69 2.78
C LYS A 49 2.20 10.39 4.13
N ASP A 50 2.31 11.40 5.00
CA ASP A 50 2.89 11.24 6.34
C ASP A 50 2.03 10.32 7.23
N GLY A 51 0.70 10.45 7.14
CA GLY A 51 -0.23 9.57 7.87
C GLY A 51 -0.11 8.12 7.41
N VAL A 52 -0.04 7.88 6.09
CA VAL A 52 0.15 6.54 5.55
C VAL A 52 1.53 5.97 5.91
N ARG A 53 2.58 6.81 5.95
CA ARG A 53 3.92 6.40 6.39
C ARG A 53 3.92 5.95 7.86
N GLY A 54 3.32 6.74 8.75
CA GLY A 54 3.22 6.38 10.17
C GLY A 54 2.43 5.09 10.40
N LYS A 55 1.42 4.81 9.57
CA LYS A 55 0.71 3.52 9.59
C LYS A 55 1.60 2.35 9.17
N VAL A 56 2.46 2.54 8.17
CA VAL A 56 3.47 1.54 7.77
C VAL A 56 4.47 1.30 8.90
N ASP A 57 4.97 2.37 9.54
CA ASP A 57 5.89 2.27 10.69
C ASP A 57 5.27 1.41 11.80
N TRP A 58 4.06 1.75 12.22
CA TRP A 58 3.33 0.99 13.24
C TRP A 58 3.17 -0.48 12.86
N TRP A 59 2.82 -0.77 11.60
CA TRP A 59 2.62 -2.16 11.15
C TRP A 59 3.94 -2.95 11.21
N LEU A 60 5.05 -2.37 10.77
CA LEU A 60 6.36 -3.03 10.77
C LEU A 60 6.89 -3.28 12.19
N GLU A 61 6.60 -2.39 13.13
CA GLU A 61 6.99 -2.54 14.53
C GLU A 61 6.15 -3.58 15.28
N ASN A 62 4.86 -3.73 14.92
CA ASN A 62 3.90 -4.53 15.69
C ASN A 62 3.58 -5.89 15.06
N MET A 63 3.92 -6.12 13.80
CA MET A 63 3.58 -7.35 13.08
C MET A 63 4.83 -8.15 12.70
N GLN A 64 4.74 -9.47 12.84
CA GLN A 64 5.75 -10.40 12.31
C GLN A 64 5.22 -11.08 11.06
N VAL A 65 5.90 -10.89 9.93
CA VAL A 65 5.55 -11.56 8.67
C VAL A 65 6.19 -12.93 8.60
N HIS A 66 5.38 -13.99 8.65
CA HIS A 66 5.87 -15.37 8.49
C HIS A 66 5.92 -15.82 7.02
N SER A 67 5.02 -15.30 6.20
CA SER A 67 4.99 -15.50 4.75
C SER A 67 4.23 -14.34 4.10
N PHE A 68 4.53 -14.09 2.82
CA PHE A 68 3.89 -13.02 2.08
C PHE A 68 3.80 -13.39 0.60
N LYS A 69 2.62 -13.24 0.01
CA LYS A 69 2.37 -13.46 -1.41
C LYS A 69 1.56 -12.31 -1.97
N ALA A 70 1.91 -11.85 -3.16
CA ALA A 70 1.15 -10.84 -3.88
C ALA A 70 0.83 -11.34 -5.30
N ASN A 71 -0.47 -11.48 -5.59
CA ASN A 71 -1.01 -11.88 -6.88
C ASN A 71 -1.48 -10.65 -7.68
N GLY A 72 -1.34 -10.71 -9.01
CA GLY A 72 -1.55 -9.59 -9.92
C GLY A 72 -0.22 -9.06 -10.51
N PRO A 73 -0.18 -7.78 -10.96
CA PRO A 73 -1.26 -6.80 -10.88
C PRO A 73 -2.38 -7.09 -11.89
N PHE A 74 -3.62 -6.78 -11.50
CA PHE A 74 -4.77 -6.79 -12.40
C PHE A 74 -5.05 -5.35 -12.83
N VAL A 75 -4.66 -4.99 -14.06
CA VAL A 75 -4.70 -3.59 -14.54
C VAL A 75 -5.97 -3.34 -15.35
N ALA A 76 -6.63 -2.21 -15.11
CA ALA A 76 -7.79 -1.74 -15.89
C ALA A 76 -7.81 -0.21 -15.92
N HIS A 77 -7.75 0.37 -17.12
CA HIS A 77 -7.75 1.83 -17.35
C HIS A 77 -6.69 2.57 -16.51
N ASP A 78 -7.13 3.41 -15.58
CA ASP A 78 -6.34 4.24 -14.68
C ASP A 78 -6.09 3.58 -13.31
N ARG A 79 -6.49 2.31 -13.14
CA ARG A 79 -6.43 1.59 -11.87
C ARG A 79 -5.82 0.22 -12.02
N PHE A 80 -5.39 -0.33 -10.89
CA PHE A 80 -4.99 -1.70 -10.78
C PHE A 80 -5.34 -2.25 -9.40
N VAL A 81 -5.41 -3.57 -9.30
CA VAL A 81 -5.65 -4.29 -8.05
C VAL A 81 -4.50 -5.26 -7.80
N VAL A 82 -4.11 -5.37 -6.54
CA VAL A 82 -3.19 -6.38 -6.02
C VAL A 82 -3.95 -7.20 -4.99
N GLN A 83 -3.80 -8.52 -5.04
CA GLN A 83 -4.34 -9.42 -4.03
C GLN A 83 -3.20 -9.90 -3.14
N TYR A 84 -3.38 -9.72 -1.83
CA TYR A 84 -2.46 -10.10 -0.76
C TYR A 84 -2.92 -11.38 -0.07
#